data_AF-A0A182JQI6-F1
#
_entry.id   AF-A0A182JQI6-F1
#
_cell.length_a   1.000
_cell.length_b   1.000
_cell.length_c   1.000
_cell.angle_alpha   90.00
_cell.angle_beta   90.00
_cell.angle_gamma   90.00
#
_symmetry.space_group_name_H-M   'P 1'
#
loop_
_entity.id
_entity.type
_entity.pdbx_description
1 polymer ?
#
loop_
_entity_poly.entity_id
_entity_poly.type
_entity_poly.pdbx_seq_one_letter_code
_entity_poly.pdbx_strand_id
1 'polypeptide(L)' 'MTYDLMLLSVTLCNLGVGATFGESILHDLPRDSTVVTKTTCELLRVEQQDFRLIFELASDINSR' A
#
# COMPACT_ATOMS: atom_id res chain seq x y z
N MET A 1 -24.49 16.68 -19.82
CA MET A 1 -25.12 16.17 -18.59
C MET A 1 -24.98 14.66 -18.47
N THR A 2 -23.77 14.07 -18.55
CA THR A 2 -23.69 12.60 -18.42
C THR A 2 -22.37 11.97 -17.94
N TYR A 3 -21.26 12.69 -17.69
CA TYR A 3 -20.00 12.02 -17.27
C TYR A 3 -19.18 12.72 -16.18
N ASP A 4 -19.50 13.97 -15.82
CA ASP A 4 -18.65 14.80 -14.95
C ASP A 4 -18.78 14.49 -13.44
N LEU A 5 -19.73 13.62 -13.08
CA LEU A 5 -19.98 13.19 -11.69
C LEU A 5 -19.32 11.84 -11.34
N MET A 6 -18.51 11.26 -12.23
CA MET A 6 -17.96 9.91 -12.05
C MET A 6 -16.59 9.89 -11.34
N LEU A 7 -16.54 10.39 -10.10
CA LEU A 7 -15.45 10.27 -9.11
C LEU A 7 -14.41 11.41 -9.14
N LEU A 8 -14.64 12.46 -8.34
CA LEU A 8 -13.55 13.34 -7.90
C LEU A 8 -12.57 12.51 -7.06
N SER A 9 -11.43 12.12 -7.62
CA SER A 9 -10.35 11.49 -6.85
C SER A 9 -9.76 12.53 -5.89
N VAL A 10 -9.96 12.34 -4.59
CA VAL A 10 -9.35 13.19 -3.56
C VAL A 10 -7.98 12.64 -3.20
N THR A 11 -6.97 13.51 -3.18
CA THR A 11 -5.64 13.13 -2.69
C THR A 11 -5.69 12.98 -1.17
N LEU A 12 -5.48 11.77 -0.66
CA LEU A 12 -5.45 11.49 0.78
C LEU A 12 -4.11 11.92 1.41
N CYS A 13 -2.98 11.58 0.77
CA CYS A 13 -1.64 11.95 1.21
C CYS A 13 -0.62 11.89 0.04
N ASN A 14 0.61 12.36 0.29
CA ASN A 14 1.76 12.18 -0.59
C ASN A 14 2.79 11.27 0.09
N LEU A 15 3.35 10.33 -0.68
CA LEU A 15 4.36 9.40 -0.20
C LEU A 15 5.74 9.78 -0.75
N GLY A 16 6.78 9.59 0.06
CA GLY A 16 8.17 9.86 -0.29
C GLY A 16 9.06 8.64 -0.08
N VAL A 17 10.38 8.83 -0.27
CA VAL A 17 11.37 7.77 -0.05
C VAL A 17 11.27 7.23 1.37
N GLY A 18 11.26 5.90 1.50
CA GLY A 18 11.13 5.20 2.79
C GLY A 18 9.69 5.00 3.27
N ALA A 19 8.69 5.60 2.62
CA ALA A 19 7.29 5.32 2.92
C ALA A 19 6.86 3.95 2.38
N THR A 20 5.94 3.30 3.08
CA THR A 20 5.34 2.01 2.70
C THR A 20 3.83 2.15 2.49
N PHE A 21 3.24 1.30 1.66
CA PHE A 21 1.79 1.25 1.41
C PHE A 21 1.37 -0.13 0.91
N GLY A 22 0.08 -0.46 1.02
CA GLY A 22 -0.50 -1.70 0.46
C GLY A 22 -0.56 -2.86 1.47
N GLU A 23 -0.50 -2.53 2.75
CA GLU A 23 -0.55 -3.43 3.90
C GLU A 23 -1.91 -4.13 4.08
N SER A 24 -2.98 -3.67 3.43
CA SER A 24 -4.31 -4.32 3.43
C SER A 24 -4.23 -5.81 3.07
N ILE A 25 -3.19 -6.20 2.33
CA ILE A 25 -2.91 -7.57 1.91
C ILE A 25 -2.56 -8.53 3.07
N LEU A 26 -2.14 -8.00 4.23
CA LEU A 26 -1.92 -8.80 5.45
C LEU A 26 -3.22 -9.32 6.05
N HIS A 27 -4.30 -8.59 5.85
CA HIS A 27 -5.60 -8.87 6.46
C HIS A 27 -6.60 -9.45 5.45
N ASP A 28 -6.14 -9.81 4.25
CA ASP A 28 -6.96 -10.23 3.10
C ASP A 28 -8.12 -9.24 2.81
N LEU A 29 -7.88 -7.95 3.06
CA LEU A 29 -8.81 -6.86 2.80
C LEU A 29 -8.60 -6.28 1.39
N PRO A 30 -9.67 -5.77 0.74
CA PRO A 30 -9.51 -5.03 -0.52
C PRO A 30 -8.66 -3.76 -0.31
N ARG A 31 -8.12 -3.20 -1.41
CA ARG A 31 -7.41 -1.92 -1.32
C ARG A 31 -8.41 -0.79 -1.13
N ASP A 32 -8.27 -0.05 -0.04
CA ASP A 32 -9.16 1.08 0.29
C ASP A 32 -8.77 2.38 -0.45
N SER A 33 -7.60 2.41 -1.09
CA SER A 33 -7.12 3.57 -1.84
C SER A 33 -6.26 3.16 -3.04
N THR A 34 -6.10 4.11 -3.97
CA THR A 34 -5.24 3.96 -5.15
C THR A 34 -3.98 4.79 -4.97
N VAL A 35 -2.83 4.22 -5.31
CA VAL A 35 -1.54 4.93 -5.33
C VAL A 35 -1.14 5.20 -6.77
N VAL A 36 -0.83 6.46 -7.08
CA VAL A 36 -0.44 6.92 -8.42
C VAL A 36 0.92 7.59 -8.32
N THR A 37 1.84 7.23 -9.21
CA THR A 37 3.15 7.86 -9.31
C THR A 37 3.02 9.25 -9.92
N LYS A 38 3.48 10.29 -9.22
CA LYS A 38 3.50 11.68 -9.74
C LYS A 38 4.78 12.01 -10.51
N THR A 39 5.83 11.24 -10.28
CA THR A 39 7.13 11.33 -10.94
C THR A 39 7.65 9.92 -11.19
N THR A 40 8.69 9.79 -12.00
CA THR A 40 9.46 8.53 -12.08
C THR A 40 10.00 8.20 -10.69
N CYS A 41 9.75 6.97 -10.23
CA CYS A 41 10.24 6.45 -8.97
C CYS A 41 10.47 4.96 -9.08
N GLU A 42 11.28 4.43 -8.18
CA GLU A 42 11.52 3.00 -8.03
C GLU A 42 10.78 2.51 -6.77
N LEU A 43 10.20 1.32 -6.86
CA LEU A 43 9.46 0.71 -5.76
C LEU A 43 10.05 -0.66 -5.47
N LEU A 44 10.25 -0.94 -4.19
CA LEU A 44 10.54 -2.29 -3.72
C LEU A 44 9.21 -3.02 -3.54
N ARG A 45 9.04 -4.13 -4.27
CA ARG A 45 7.86 -4.99 -4.17
C ARG A 45 8.21 -6.24 -3.39
N VAL A 46 7.39 -6.55 -2.40
CA VAL A 46 7.40 -7.85 -1.71
C VAL A 46 6.13 -8.60 -2.10
N GLU A 47 6.23 -9.88 -2.41
CA GLU A 47 5.05 -10.69 -2.72
C GLU A 47 4.27 -11.01 -1.45
N GLN A 48 2.96 -11.25 -1.57
CA GLN A 48 2.09 -11.46 -0.39
C GLN A 48 2.59 -12.60 0.51
N GLN A 49 3.06 -13.69 -0.11
CA GLN A 49 3.57 -14.86 0.60
C GLN A 49 4.82 -14.53 1.40
N ASP A 50 5.78 -13.80 0.80
CA ASP A 50 7.00 -13.38 1.47
C ASP A 50 6.72 -12.33 2.56
N PHE A 51 5.76 -11.44 2.32
CA PHE A 51 5.40 -10.40 3.27
C PHE A 51 4.83 -10.97 4.57
N ARG A 52 4.01 -12.04 4.48
CA ARG A 52 3.52 -12.77 5.65
C ARG A 52 4.65 -13.39 6.46
N LEU A 53 5.61 -14.04 5.81
CA LEU A 53 6.76 -14.64 6.48
C LEU A 53 7.62 -13.59 7.20
N ILE A 54 7.87 -12.44 6.56
CA ILE A 54 8.62 -11.33 7.16
C ILE A 54 7.88 -10.78 8.39
N PHE A 55 6.55 -10.61 8.29
CA PHE A 55 5.74 -10.08 9.38
C PHE A 55 5.68 -11.04 10.57
N GLU A 56 5.48 -12.33 10.33
CA GLU A 56 5.50 -13.38 11.37
C GLU A 56 6.85 -13.44 12.07
N LEU A 57 7.96 -13.44 11.30
CA LEU A 57 9.31 -13.45 11.86
C LEU A 57 9.61 -12.20 12.72
N ALA A 58 9.17 -11.01 12.27
CA ALA A 58 9.35 -9.77 13.01
C ALA A 58 8.51 -9.73 14.29
N SER A 59 7.29 -10.30 14.26
CA SER A 59 6.44 -10.45 15.44
C SER A 59 7.10 -11.34 16.50
N ASP A 60 7.73 -12.43 16.10
CA ASP A 60 8.43 -13.34 17.02
C ASP A 60 9.64 -12.68 17.70
N ILE A 61 10.38 -11.82 16.98
CA ILE A 61 11.52 -11.07 17.55
C ILE A 61 11.04 -10.08 18.63
N ASN A 62 9.92 -9.39 18.42
CA ASN A 62 9.35 -8.45 19.40
C ASN A 62 8.74 -9.13 20.63
N SER A 63 8.63 -10.46 20.64
CA SER A 63 8.08 -11.24 21.75
C SER A 63 9.14 -11.81 22.72
N ARG A 64 10.44 -11.56 22.45
CA ARG A 64 11.58 -11.95 23.29
C ARG A 64 12.22 -10.76 23.98
#